data_AF-A0A521A285-F1
#
_entry.id   AF-A0A521A285-F1
#
_cell.length_a   1.000
_cell.length_b   1.000
_cell.length_c   1.000
_cell.angle_alpha   90.00
_cell.angle_beta   90.00
_cell.angle_gamma   90.00
#
_symmetry.space_group_name_H-M   'P 1'
#
loop_
_entity.id
_entity.type
_entity.pdbx_description
1 polymer ?
#
loop_
_entity_poly.entity_id
_entity_poly.type
_entity_poly.pdbx_seq_one_letter_code
_entity_poly.pdbx_strand_id
1 'polypeptide(L)'
;AIDLNKLGKILFNENQSNFIKDLKEKEIDSFLDLQKYITKTVVMLEASMKVEAESILQLSETNHLTVRDFKAGYFPKFMLQIIEQPGSINFNAQWKENFGNDPLYNKTCKDEIKSIIDSLMPQFLSSFEIIRGHFYRRSFLKNIYGNIVPLTVINALQNEIDLLMTERDQLPISSFNTLISNEIKSQPAPFIYERLGEKYRHYFIDEFQDTSLLQWNNLVPLIDNALQSEDLQGKRGSLFLVGDAKQAIYRWRGGRSEQFLNLITNLENPFRIIPETKHLETNFRSYKEIVSFNNDFFTTTSPFLNSSIYNELFVQGNKQEHTAQSGGMVQIKFIPNQDVDKDLAYCEEVMNSIKVAAGKHFKYGDICILVRKKKHGVILAEYLTEHKIPIISSETLLLKNDEAIRFLLNLLYYVHFPTDQNISYD
;
A
#
# COMPACT_ATOMS: atom_id res chain seq x y z
N ALA A 1 -7.77 22.78 3.87
CA ALA A 1 -7.02 23.13 2.64
C ALA A 1 -6.54 21.83 2.00
N ILE A 2 -6.65 21.71 0.68
CA ILE A 2 -6.09 20.56 -0.04
C ILE A 2 -4.56 20.72 -0.05
N ASP A 3 -3.84 19.73 0.46
CA ASP A 3 -2.38 19.70 0.40
C ASP A 3 -1.95 19.34 -1.03
N LEU A 4 -1.69 20.38 -1.83
CA LEU A 4 -1.24 20.25 -3.22
C LEU A 4 0.04 19.42 -3.35
N ASN A 5 0.97 19.52 -2.39
CA ASN A 5 2.20 18.74 -2.40
C ASN A 5 1.92 17.25 -2.20
N LYS A 6 0.96 16.92 -1.33
CA LYS A 6 0.55 15.52 -1.13
C LYS A 6 -0.14 14.94 -2.36
N LEU A 7 -1.00 15.71 -3.03
CA LEU A 7 -1.65 15.28 -4.27
C LEU A 7 -0.66 15.18 -5.44
N GLY A 8 0.22 16.16 -5.61
CA GLY A 8 1.23 16.18 -6.68
C GLY A 8 2.17 14.98 -6.61
N LYS A 9 2.50 14.48 -5.40
CA LYS A 9 3.29 13.24 -5.24
C LYS A 9 2.64 12.00 -5.85
N ILE A 10 1.31 11.98 -6.04
CA ILE A 10 0.60 10.86 -6.67
C ILE A 10 0.98 10.76 -8.16
N LEU A 11 1.24 11.90 -8.82
CA LEU A 11 1.61 11.96 -10.24
C LEU A 11 2.91 11.21 -10.56
N PHE A 12 3.81 11.11 -9.59
CA PHE A 12 5.10 10.43 -9.72
C PHE A 12 5.07 8.98 -9.21
N ASN A 13 3.89 8.46 -8.82
CA ASN A 13 3.75 7.09 -8.34
C ASN A 13 3.39 6.14 -9.48
N GLU A 14 4.29 5.21 -9.78
CA GLU A 14 4.12 4.23 -10.85
C GLU A 14 2.82 3.41 -10.72
N ASN A 15 2.41 3.07 -9.50
CA ASN A 15 1.18 2.31 -9.24
C ASN A 15 -0.11 3.05 -9.63
N GLN A 16 -0.04 4.38 -9.75
CA GLN A 16 -1.19 5.24 -10.07
C GLN A 16 -1.18 5.70 -11.53
N SER A 17 -0.08 5.46 -12.26
CA SER A 17 0.16 5.97 -13.61
C SER A 17 -0.97 5.68 -14.60
N ASN A 18 -1.48 4.44 -14.62
CA ASN A 18 -2.57 4.04 -15.52
C ASN A 18 -3.86 4.81 -15.25
N PHE A 19 -4.25 4.94 -13.97
CA PHE A 19 -5.48 5.68 -13.60
C PHE A 19 -5.36 7.17 -13.89
N ILE A 20 -4.15 7.73 -13.70
CA ILE A 20 -3.86 9.13 -14.00
C ILE A 20 -3.90 9.37 -15.52
N LYS A 21 -3.42 8.43 -16.33
CA LYS A 21 -3.50 8.53 -17.80
C LYS A 21 -4.94 8.67 -18.28
N ASP A 22 -5.86 7.88 -17.73
CA ASP A 22 -7.28 7.94 -18.08
C ASP A 22 -7.95 9.26 -17.68
N LEU A 23 -7.40 9.95 -16.66
CA LEU A 23 -7.87 11.27 -16.23
C LEU A 23 -7.35 12.40 -17.12
N LYS A 24 -6.18 12.25 -17.75
CA LYS A 24 -5.53 13.31 -18.54
C LYS A 24 -6.44 13.84 -19.65
N GLU A 25 -7.15 12.94 -20.31
CA GLU A 25 -8.02 13.28 -21.45
C GLU A 25 -9.38 13.86 -21.03
N LYS A 26 -9.64 14.02 -19.73
CA LYS A 26 -10.91 14.55 -19.22
C LYS A 26 -10.88 16.06 -19.07
N GLU A 27 -11.90 16.71 -19.62
CA GLU A 27 -12.13 18.13 -19.45
C GLU A 27 -12.86 18.43 -18.13
N ILE A 28 -12.75 19.67 -17.65
CA ILE A 28 -13.42 20.13 -16.43
C ILE A 28 -14.93 19.86 -16.47
N ASP A 29 -15.56 20.04 -17.64
CA ASP A 29 -16.98 19.79 -17.85
C ASP A 29 -17.38 18.33 -17.59
N SER A 30 -16.49 17.38 -17.88
CA SER A 30 -16.72 15.96 -17.58
C SER A 30 -16.83 15.70 -16.06
N PHE A 31 -16.06 16.43 -15.24
CA PHE A 31 -16.13 16.32 -13.78
C PHE A 31 -17.42 16.94 -13.24
N LEU A 32 -17.87 18.06 -13.82
CA LEU A 32 -19.14 18.69 -13.46
C LEU A 32 -20.33 17.80 -13.82
N ASP A 33 -20.30 17.14 -14.97
CA ASP A 33 -21.35 16.21 -15.38
C ASP A 33 -21.38 14.95 -14.51
N LEU A 34 -20.21 14.43 -14.13
CA LEU A 34 -20.11 13.36 -13.14
C LEU A 34 -20.70 13.79 -11.78
N GLN A 35 -20.42 15.02 -11.34
CA GLN A 35 -20.97 15.58 -10.11
C GLN A 35 -22.50 15.65 -10.14
N LYS A 36 -23.07 16.14 -11.24
CA LYS A 36 -24.53 16.17 -11.46
C LYS A 36 -25.13 14.77 -11.48
N TYR A 37 -24.52 13.85 -12.21
CA TYR A 37 -24.95 12.45 -12.29
C TYR A 37 -24.98 11.78 -10.92
N ILE A 38 -23.91 11.92 -10.13
CA ILE A 38 -23.81 11.35 -8.79
C ILE A 38 -24.88 11.93 -7.88
N THR A 39 -25.02 13.26 -7.86
CA THR A 39 -26.01 13.94 -7.01
C THR A 39 -27.43 13.48 -7.33
N LYS A 40 -27.78 13.41 -8.63
CA LYS A 40 -29.08 12.91 -9.09
C LYS A 40 -29.29 11.44 -8.67
N THR A 41 -28.28 10.60 -8.87
CA THR A 41 -28.36 9.16 -8.55
C THR A 41 -28.48 8.91 -7.05
N VAL A 42 -27.78 9.66 -6.21
CA VAL A 42 -27.90 9.58 -4.75
C VAL A 42 -29.32 9.91 -4.30
N VAL A 43 -29.93 10.98 -4.85
CA VAL A 43 -31.32 11.34 -4.53
C VAL A 43 -32.29 10.24 -4.98
N MET A 44 -32.11 9.65 -6.16
CA MET A 44 -32.95 8.55 -6.64
C MET A 44 -32.83 7.29 -5.76
N LEU A 45 -31.61 6.93 -5.33
CA LEU A 45 -31.38 5.81 -4.43
C LEU A 45 -32.02 6.04 -3.05
N GLU A 46 -31.85 7.25 -2.48
CA GLU A 46 -32.48 7.61 -1.21
C GLU A 46 -34.02 7.55 -1.32
N ALA A 47 -34.60 8.04 -2.42
CA ALA A 47 -36.04 7.94 -2.66
C ALA A 47 -36.52 6.49 -2.78
N SER A 48 -35.80 5.65 -3.53
CA SER A 48 -36.14 4.23 -3.66
C SER A 48 -36.06 3.48 -2.33
N MET A 49 -35.06 3.79 -1.49
CA MET A 49 -34.98 3.22 -0.14
C MET A 49 -36.19 3.60 0.73
N LYS A 50 -36.69 4.84 0.61
CA LYS A 50 -37.90 5.28 1.33
C LYS A 50 -39.14 4.52 0.87
N VAL A 51 -39.35 4.41 -0.44
CA VAL A 51 -40.49 3.66 -1.01
C VAL A 51 -40.48 2.20 -0.53
N GLU A 52 -39.31 1.57 -0.51
CA GLU A 52 -39.17 0.19 -0.03
C GLU A 52 -39.47 0.08 1.48
N ALA A 53 -38.99 1.03 2.29
CA ALA A 53 -39.27 1.07 3.72
C ALA A 53 -40.76 1.33 4.04
N GLU A 54 -41.40 2.23 3.28
CA GLU A 54 -42.84 2.53 3.38
C GLU A 54 -43.68 1.29 3.03
N SER A 55 -43.32 0.58 1.96
CA SER A 55 -43.96 -0.68 1.56
C SER A 55 -43.91 -1.74 2.66
N ILE A 56 -42.76 -1.92 3.32
CA ILE A 56 -42.60 -2.87 4.44
C ILE A 56 -43.46 -2.47 5.65
N LEU A 57 -43.53 -1.18 5.98
CA LEU A 57 -44.35 -0.71 7.09
C LEU A 57 -45.84 -0.88 6.78
N GLN A 58 -46.28 -0.56 5.55
CA GLN A 58 -47.66 -0.78 5.11
C GLN A 58 -48.03 -2.27 5.10
N LEU A 59 -47.12 -3.14 4.67
CA LEU A 59 -47.30 -4.59 4.72
C LEU A 59 -47.45 -5.08 6.18
N SER A 60 -46.67 -4.51 7.10
CA SER A 60 -46.76 -4.82 8.52
C SER A 60 -48.10 -4.37 9.10
N GLU A 61 -48.56 -3.15 8.77
CA GLU A 61 -49.86 -2.61 9.21
C GLU A 61 -51.04 -3.41 8.67
N THR A 62 -50.99 -3.82 7.40
CA THR A 62 -52.05 -4.62 6.75
C THR A 62 -52.22 -5.99 7.40
N ASN A 63 -51.14 -6.54 7.96
CA ASN A 63 -51.15 -7.80 8.72
C ASN A 63 -51.31 -7.58 10.23
N HIS A 64 -51.73 -6.38 10.65
CA HIS A 64 -51.95 -5.99 12.05
C HIS A 64 -50.73 -6.16 12.97
N LEU A 65 -49.52 -6.06 12.43
CA LEU A 65 -48.27 -6.11 13.20
C LEU A 65 -47.93 -4.72 13.75
N THR A 66 -47.50 -4.67 15.01
CA THR A 66 -47.06 -3.46 15.69
C THR A 66 -45.56 -3.51 15.98
N VAL A 67 -44.95 -2.35 16.28
CA VAL A 67 -43.51 -2.25 16.61
C VAL A 67 -43.11 -3.17 17.78
N ARG A 68 -44.03 -3.49 18.69
CA ARG A 68 -43.78 -4.33 19.88
C ARG A 68 -43.66 -5.82 19.54
N ASP A 69 -44.18 -6.24 18.40
CA ASP A 69 -44.17 -7.63 17.96
C ASP A 69 -42.78 -8.06 17.47
N PHE A 70 -41.97 -7.08 17.04
CA PHE A 70 -40.60 -7.28 16.61
C PHE A 70 -39.62 -7.23 17.79
N LYS A 71 -38.55 -8.02 17.69
CA LYS A 71 -37.46 -8.09 18.66
C LYS A 71 -36.88 -6.70 18.94
N ALA A 72 -37.09 -6.20 20.15
CA ALA A 72 -36.80 -4.83 20.60
C ALA A 72 -37.32 -3.67 19.70
N GLY A 73 -38.25 -3.99 18.77
CA GLY A 73 -38.71 -3.09 17.72
C GLY A 73 -37.64 -2.67 16.72
N TYR A 74 -36.53 -3.41 16.61
CA TYR A 74 -35.37 -2.99 15.81
C TYR A 74 -35.70 -2.78 14.33
N PHE A 75 -36.40 -3.74 13.72
CA PHE A 75 -36.68 -3.72 12.29
C PHE A 75 -37.64 -2.59 11.87
N PRO A 76 -38.82 -2.41 12.50
CA PRO A 76 -39.70 -1.28 12.19
C PRO A 76 -39.07 0.09 12.49
N LYS A 77 -38.31 0.23 13.59
CA LYS A 77 -37.59 1.47 13.90
C LYS A 77 -36.54 1.80 12.84
N PHE A 78 -35.88 0.79 12.29
CA PHE A 78 -34.93 0.96 11.20
C PHE A 78 -35.62 1.43 9.92
N MET A 79 -36.79 0.88 9.58
CA MET A 79 -37.58 1.36 8.43
C MET A 79 -38.05 2.80 8.60
N LEU A 80 -38.55 3.17 9.78
CA LEU A 80 -38.90 4.56 10.10
C LEU A 80 -37.69 5.49 9.96
N GLN A 81 -36.52 5.07 10.45
CA GLN A 81 -35.28 5.84 10.31
C GLN A 81 -34.89 6.07 8.83
N ILE A 82 -35.11 5.09 7.95
CA ILE A 82 -34.86 5.22 6.51
C ILE A 82 -35.79 6.25 5.88
N ILE A 83 -37.05 6.31 6.30
CA ILE A 83 -38.04 7.27 5.79
C ILE A 83 -37.66 8.70 6.19
N GLU A 84 -37.33 8.91 7.47
CA GLU A 84 -36.98 10.22 8.01
C GLU A 84 -35.61 10.70 7.51
N GLN A 85 -34.58 9.85 7.62
CA GLN A 85 -33.19 10.20 7.32
C GLN A 85 -32.45 9.01 6.65
N PRO A 86 -32.72 8.72 5.36
CA PRO A 86 -32.10 7.60 4.64
C PRO A 86 -30.58 7.72 4.59
N GLY A 87 -30.06 8.95 4.74
CA GLY A 87 -28.66 9.24 4.67
C GLY A 87 -27.85 9.01 5.94
N SER A 88 -28.50 8.85 7.09
CA SER A 88 -27.88 8.73 8.43
C SER A 88 -27.81 7.28 8.93
N ILE A 89 -28.25 6.32 8.12
CA ILE A 89 -28.30 4.91 8.50
C ILE A 89 -26.92 4.23 8.38
N ASN A 90 -26.77 3.08 9.04
CA ASN A 90 -25.60 2.21 8.92
C ASN A 90 -26.04 0.73 8.96
N PHE A 91 -25.14 -0.19 8.60
CA PHE A 91 -25.37 -1.63 8.62
C PHE A 91 -24.47 -2.40 9.61
N ASN A 92 -23.81 -1.69 10.53
CA ASN A 92 -22.76 -2.25 11.40
C ASN A 92 -23.30 -3.04 12.61
N ALA A 93 -24.62 -3.06 12.81
CA ALA A 93 -25.22 -3.73 13.96
C ALA A 93 -25.37 -5.24 13.68
N GLN A 94 -25.01 -6.08 14.64
CA GLN A 94 -25.02 -7.55 14.50
C GLN A 94 -26.36 -8.13 14.00
N TRP A 95 -27.49 -7.56 14.42
CA TRP A 95 -28.81 -8.02 13.96
C TRP A 95 -29.08 -7.75 12.46
N LYS A 96 -28.36 -6.79 11.86
CA LYS A 96 -28.41 -6.48 10.42
C LYS A 96 -27.53 -7.43 9.61
N GLU A 97 -26.44 -7.90 10.20
CA GLU A 97 -25.57 -8.93 9.60
C GLU A 97 -26.26 -10.30 9.59
N ASN A 98 -26.96 -10.63 10.67
CA ASN A 98 -27.70 -11.88 10.82
C ASN A 98 -29.16 -11.81 10.33
N PHE A 99 -29.54 -10.74 9.62
CA PHE A 99 -30.92 -10.54 9.18
C PHE A 99 -31.37 -11.69 8.25
N GLY A 100 -32.47 -12.35 8.58
CA GLY A 100 -32.98 -13.53 7.87
C GLY A 100 -32.55 -14.89 8.44
N ASN A 101 -31.52 -14.93 9.30
CA ASN A 101 -31.10 -16.15 10.01
C ASN A 101 -31.74 -16.26 11.41
N ASP A 102 -31.95 -15.13 12.07
CA ASP A 102 -32.57 -15.06 13.39
C ASP A 102 -34.07 -14.68 13.29
N PRO A 103 -34.95 -15.25 14.14
CA PRO A 103 -36.34 -14.83 14.23
C PRO A 103 -36.46 -13.34 14.60
N LEU A 104 -37.35 -12.63 13.90
CA LEU A 104 -37.56 -11.19 14.07
C LEU A 104 -38.49 -10.82 15.24
N TYR A 105 -38.97 -11.78 16.03
CA TYR A 105 -39.88 -11.59 17.16
C TYR A 105 -39.28 -11.96 18.52
N ASN A 106 -39.91 -11.51 19.61
CA ASN A 106 -39.55 -11.92 20.97
C ASN A 106 -40.09 -13.32 21.30
N LYS A 107 -39.38 -14.09 22.15
CA LYS A 107 -39.81 -15.43 22.58
C LYS A 107 -41.20 -15.46 23.24
N THR A 108 -41.59 -14.35 23.88
CA THR A 108 -42.87 -14.17 24.58
C THR A 108 -44.03 -13.72 23.68
N CYS A 109 -43.82 -13.58 22.37
CA CYS A 109 -44.86 -13.17 21.42
C CYS A 109 -45.89 -14.29 21.20
N LYS A 110 -47.14 -13.94 20.86
CA LYS A 110 -48.22 -14.91 20.57
C LYS A 110 -47.88 -15.73 19.32
N ASP A 111 -48.23 -17.02 19.31
CA ASP A 111 -47.88 -17.92 18.22
C ASP A 111 -48.52 -17.54 16.87
N GLU A 112 -49.70 -16.92 16.89
CA GLU A 112 -50.34 -16.33 15.70
C GLU A 112 -49.45 -15.26 15.04
N ILE A 113 -48.85 -14.38 15.84
CA ILE A 113 -48.00 -13.27 15.35
C ILE A 113 -46.66 -13.81 14.83
N LYS A 114 -46.11 -14.85 15.48
CA LYS A 114 -44.90 -15.55 15.00
C LYS A 114 -45.12 -16.12 13.60
N SER A 115 -46.24 -16.81 13.39
CA SER A 115 -46.57 -17.41 12.09
C SER A 115 -46.75 -16.36 10.99
N ILE A 116 -47.27 -15.17 11.31
CA ILE A 116 -47.39 -14.06 10.35
C ILE A 116 -46.01 -13.48 10.03
N ILE A 117 -45.15 -13.26 11.01
CA ILE A 117 -43.80 -12.73 10.77
C ILE A 117 -42.95 -13.73 9.96
N ASP A 118 -43.06 -15.02 10.27
CA ASP A 118 -42.33 -16.08 9.54
C ASP A 118 -42.81 -16.20 8.08
N SER A 119 -44.11 -16.00 7.80
CA SER A 119 -44.62 -16.02 6.42
C SER A 119 -44.23 -14.76 5.61
N LEU A 120 -44.07 -13.62 6.28
CA LEU A 120 -43.61 -12.36 5.66
C LEU A 120 -42.08 -12.25 5.59
N MET A 121 -41.34 -13.12 6.29
CA MET A 121 -39.87 -13.11 6.34
C MET A 121 -39.20 -13.03 4.95
N PRO A 122 -39.63 -13.80 3.93
CA PRO A 122 -39.01 -13.72 2.61
C PRO A 122 -39.15 -12.33 1.95
N GLN A 123 -40.29 -11.68 2.17
CA GLN A 123 -40.54 -10.33 1.65
C GLN A 123 -39.70 -9.30 2.41
N PHE A 124 -39.66 -9.39 3.74
CA PHE A 124 -38.81 -8.54 4.57
C PHE A 124 -37.32 -8.67 4.22
N LEU A 125 -36.85 -9.90 3.98
CA LEU A 125 -35.49 -10.16 3.57
C LEU A 125 -35.18 -9.55 2.20
N SER A 126 -36.04 -9.78 1.19
CA SER A 126 -35.86 -9.19 -0.14
C SER A 126 -35.77 -7.67 -0.10
N SER A 127 -36.69 -7.02 0.59
CA SER A 127 -36.72 -5.56 0.71
C SER A 127 -35.53 -5.02 1.51
N PHE A 128 -35.13 -5.72 2.58
CA PHE A 128 -33.93 -5.38 3.35
C PHE A 128 -32.65 -5.45 2.49
N GLU A 129 -32.53 -6.46 1.64
CA GLU A 129 -31.41 -6.61 0.72
C GLU A 129 -31.37 -5.52 -0.35
N ILE A 130 -32.52 -5.12 -0.90
CA ILE A 130 -32.63 -4.00 -1.84
C ILE A 130 -32.16 -2.70 -1.17
N ILE A 131 -32.67 -2.40 0.03
CA ILE A 131 -32.26 -1.22 0.81
C ILE A 131 -30.76 -1.26 1.08
N ARG A 132 -30.22 -2.42 1.48
CA ARG A 132 -28.80 -2.62 1.74
C ARG A 132 -27.95 -2.36 0.49
N GLY A 133 -28.35 -2.88 -0.66
CA GLY A 133 -27.70 -2.64 -1.95
C GLY A 133 -27.70 -1.15 -2.33
N HIS A 134 -28.85 -0.47 -2.21
CA HIS A 134 -28.97 0.96 -2.47
C HIS A 134 -28.12 1.81 -1.52
N PHE A 135 -28.08 1.45 -0.23
CA PHE A 135 -27.24 2.12 0.75
C PHE A 135 -25.75 2.03 0.41
N TYR A 136 -25.26 0.82 0.06
CA TYR A 136 -23.85 0.64 -0.30
C TYR A 136 -23.52 1.35 -1.61
N ARG A 137 -24.39 1.27 -2.62
CA ARG A 137 -24.20 2.00 -3.89
C ARG A 137 -24.15 3.52 -3.66
N ARG A 138 -25.05 4.05 -2.84
CA ARG A 138 -25.08 5.46 -2.43
C ARG A 138 -23.80 5.86 -1.70
N SER A 139 -23.36 5.06 -0.73
CA SER A 139 -22.16 5.33 0.06
C SER A 139 -20.90 5.35 -0.82
N PHE A 140 -20.82 4.43 -1.77
CA PHE A 140 -19.78 4.42 -2.80
C PHE A 140 -19.82 5.69 -3.67
N LEU A 141 -20.98 6.10 -4.18
CA LEU A 141 -21.13 7.32 -4.98
C LEU A 141 -20.78 8.59 -4.18
N LYS A 142 -21.16 8.68 -2.90
CA LYS A 142 -20.75 9.79 -2.03
C LYS A 142 -19.25 9.82 -1.79
N ASN A 143 -18.61 8.66 -1.68
CA ASN A 143 -17.15 8.57 -1.61
C ASN A 143 -16.51 9.12 -2.89
N ILE A 144 -17.02 8.75 -4.08
CA ILE A 144 -16.55 9.31 -5.35
C ILE A 144 -16.74 10.84 -5.35
N TYR A 145 -17.92 11.33 -4.97
CA TYR A 145 -18.22 12.76 -4.92
C TYR A 145 -17.19 13.55 -4.10
N GLY A 146 -16.85 13.05 -2.91
CA GLY A 146 -15.84 13.67 -2.04
C GLY A 146 -14.44 13.72 -2.65
N ASN A 147 -14.17 12.88 -3.66
CA ASN A 147 -12.90 12.81 -4.37
C ASN A 147 -12.89 13.53 -5.72
N ILE A 148 -14.01 14.08 -6.21
CA ILE A 148 -14.06 14.81 -7.50
C ILE A 148 -13.08 15.98 -7.49
N VAL A 149 -13.12 16.83 -6.45
CA VAL A 149 -12.24 18.01 -6.39
C VAL A 149 -10.75 17.60 -6.39
N PRO A 150 -10.29 16.65 -5.55
CA PRO A 150 -8.94 16.10 -5.67
C PRO A 150 -8.59 15.61 -7.08
N LEU A 151 -9.50 14.90 -7.77
CA LEU A 151 -9.26 14.38 -9.13
C LEU A 151 -9.09 15.51 -10.15
N THR A 152 -9.92 16.55 -10.09
CA THR A 152 -9.79 17.73 -10.96
C THR A 152 -8.47 18.46 -10.71
N VAL A 153 -8.05 18.59 -9.45
CA VAL A 153 -6.75 19.18 -9.10
C VAL A 153 -5.59 18.33 -9.63
N ILE A 154 -5.67 16.99 -9.52
CA ILE A 154 -4.65 16.08 -10.08
C ILE A 154 -4.55 16.25 -11.61
N ASN A 155 -5.68 16.31 -12.32
CA ASN A 155 -5.71 16.54 -13.76
C ASN A 155 -5.07 17.90 -14.13
N ALA A 156 -5.43 18.98 -13.44
CA ALA A 156 -4.85 20.30 -13.68
C ALA A 156 -3.34 20.33 -13.40
N LEU A 157 -2.89 19.74 -12.29
CA LEU A 157 -1.46 19.63 -11.96
C LEU A 157 -0.70 18.80 -12.99
N GLN A 158 -1.31 17.72 -13.49
CA GLN A 158 -0.69 16.89 -14.52
C GLN A 158 -0.47 17.68 -15.82
N ASN A 159 -1.48 18.42 -16.28
CA ASN A 159 -1.37 19.24 -17.48
C ASN A 159 -0.28 20.31 -17.33
N GLU A 160 -0.21 20.98 -16.17
CA GLU A 160 0.82 21.98 -15.88
C GLU A 160 2.23 21.37 -15.83
N ILE A 161 2.38 20.19 -15.20
CA ILE A 161 3.66 19.48 -15.15
C ILE A 161 4.10 19.06 -16.56
N ASP A 162 3.19 18.55 -17.39
CA ASP A 162 3.49 18.19 -18.77
C ASP A 162 3.93 19.41 -19.62
N LEU A 163 3.31 20.57 -19.40
CA LEU A 163 3.74 21.83 -20.01
C LEU A 163 5.15 22.21 -19.57
N LEU A 164 5.43 22.22 -18.26
CA LEU A 164 6.76 22.55 -17.72
C LEU A 164 7.84 21.58 -18.19
N MET A 165 7.52 20.28 -18.29
CA MET A 165 8.42 19.25 -18.81
C MET A 165 8.77 19.52 -20.28
N THR A 166 7.79 19.95 -21.07
CA THR A 166 7.98 20.28 -22.49
C THR A 166 8.79 21.57 -22.65
N GLU A 167 8.46 22.62 -21.89
CA GLU A 167 9.16 23.91 -21.95
C GLU A 167 10.63 23.81 -21.52
N ARG A 168 10.93 22.95 -20.56
CA ARG A 168 12.28 22.80 -19.98
C ARG A 168 13.09 21.66 -20.58
N ASP A 169 12.51 20.88 -21.49
CA ASP A 169 13.09 19.64 -22.02
C ASP A 169 13.56 18.69 -20.89
N GLN A 170 12.67 18.46 -19.92
CA GLN A 170 12.95 17.66 -18.72
C GLN A 170 12.00 16.48 -18.60
N LEU A 171 12.54 15.33 -18.21
CA LEU A 171 11.77 14.13 -17.93
C LEU A 171 12.01 13.64 -16.49
N PRO A 172 10.94 13.43 -15.70
CA PRO A 172 11.03 12.77 -14.41
C PRO A 172 11.52 11.34 -14.56
N ILE A 173 12.39 10.92 -13.65
CA ILE A 173 12.87 9.52 -13.57
C ILE A 173 11.70 8.54 -13.45
N SER A 174 10.64 8.90 -12.71
CA SER A 174 9.44 8.07 -12.55
C SER A 174 8.68 7.82 -13.86
N SER A 175 8.79 8.73 -14.83
CA SER A 175 8.11 8.61 -16.12
C SER A 175 8.86 7.69 -17.10
N PHE A 176 10.14 7.40 -16.83
CA PHE A 176 11.01 6.64 -17.73
C PHE A 176 10.47 5.24 -18.02
N ASN A 177 10.09 4.48 -16.98
CA ASN A 177 9.53 3.14 -17.14
C ASN A 177 8.24 3.16 -17.98
N THR A 178 7.37 4.14 -17.73
CA THR A 178 6.10 4.28 -18.45
C THR A 178 6.30 4.69 -19.91
N LEU A 179 7.24 5.59 -20.19
CA LEU A 179 7.59 6.00 -21.56
C LEU A 179 8.11 4.82 -22.36
N ILE A 180 9.10 4.09 -21.81
CA ILE A 180 9.61 2.87 -22.43
C ILE A 180 8.48 1.88 -22.68
N SER A 181 7.61 1.67 -21.69
CA SER A 181 6.49 0.73 -21.83
C SER A 181 5.55 1.11 -22.96
N ASN A 182 5.18 2.40 -23.07
CA ASN A 182 4.30 2.87 -24.13
C ASN A 182 4.92 2.72 -25.53
N GLU A 183 6.23 2.98 -25.65
CA GLU A 183 6.95 2.85 -26.92
C GLU A 183 7.21 1.38 -27.31
N ILE A 184 7.51 0.50 -26.34
CA ILE A 184 7.79 -0.91 -26.59
C ILE A 184 6.50 -1.71 -26.86
N LYS A 185 5.41 -1.42 -26.16
CA LYS A 185 4.20 -2.25 -26.17
C LYS A 185 3.51 -2.34 -27.54
N SER A 186 3.67 -1.32 -28.38
CA SER A 186 3.08 -1.27 -29.73
C SER A 186 4.06 -1.66 -30.84
N GLN A 187 5.34 -1.85 -30.51
CA GLN A 187 6.39 -2.13 -31.49
C GLN A 187 6.69 -3.64 -31.52
N PRO A 188 6.82 -4.25 -32.71
CA PRO A 188 7.32 -5.61 -32.81
C PRO A 188 8.72 -5.69 -32.20
N ALA A 189 9.01 -6.74 -31.42
CA ALA A 189 10.34 -6.97 -30.85
C ALA A 189 11.47 -6.78 -31.89
N PRO A 190 11.37 -7.29 -33.15
CA PRO A 190 12.40 -7.06 -34.17
C PRO A 190 12.77 -5.59 -34.42
N PHE A 191 11.82 -4.65 -34.35
CA PHE A 191 12.07 -3.21 -34.55
C PHE A 191 12.85 -2.59 -33.38
N ILE A 192 12.58 -3.06 -32.16
CA ILE A 192 13.32 -2.64 -30.96
C ILE A 192 14.78 -3.07 -31.08
N TYR A 193 15.03 -4.29 -31.57
CA TYR A 193 16.38 -4.81 -31.79
C TYR A 193 17.09 -4.19 -32.98
N GLU A 194 16.38 -3.85 -34.05
CA GLU A 194 16.98 -3.09 -35.17
C GLU A 194 17.57 -1.76 -34.69
N ARG A 195 16.93 -1.12 -33.71
CA ARG A 195 17.38 0.15 -33.12
C ARG A 195 18.40 0.00 -31.99
N LEU A 196 18.23 -0.97 -31.09
CA LEU A 196 19.12 -1.17 -29.94
C LEU A 196 20.36 -2.02 -30.28
N GLY A 197 20.31 -2.78 -31.38
CA GLY A 197 21.24 -3.85 -31.70
C GLY A 197 21.09 -5.06 -30.77
N GLU A 198 21.68 -6.20 -31.16
CA GLU A 198 21.83 -7.38 -30.28
C GLU A 198 22.98 -7.20 -29.28
N LYS A 199 23.02 -6.08 -28.56
CA LYS A 199 24.13 -5.75 -27.67
C LYS A 199 24.21 -6.69 -26.45
N TYR A 200 23.05 -7.11 -25.94
CA TYR A 200 22.94 -7.92 -24.73
C TYR A 200 22.24 -9.25 -25.02
N ARG A 201 22.96 -10.35 -24.81
CA ARG A 201 22.46 -11.72 -24.99
C ARG A 201 22.31 -12.50 -23.67
N HIS A 202 22.95 -12.03 -22.61
CA HIS A 202 22.87 -12.64 -21.29
C HIS A 202 22.36 -11.60 -20.29
N TYR A 203 21.26 -11.91 -19.63
CA TYR A 203 20.61 -11.05 -18.65
C TYR A 203 20.82 -11.63 -17.25
N PHE A 204 21.37 -10.81 -16.36
CA PHE A 204 21.51 -11.10 -14.95
C PHE A 204 20.76 -10.02 -14.17
N ILE A 205 19.75 -10.44 -13.41
CA ILE A 205 18.93 -9.52 -12.60
C ILE A 205 19.02 -9.95 -11.15
N ASP A 206 19.61 -9.09 -10.32
CA ASP A 206 19.67 -9.24 -8.88
C ASP A 206 18.51 -8.50 -8.20
N GLU A 207 18.21 -8.86 -6.95
CA GLU A 207 17.09 -8.30 -6.16
C GLU A 207 15.75 -8.29 -6.91
N PHE A 208 15.46 -9.37 -7.67
CA PHE A 208 14.31 -9.43 -8.57
C PHE A 208 12.97 -9.18 -7.87
N GLN A 209 12.86 -9.52 -6.58
CA GLN A 209 11.64 -9.29 -5.80
C GLN A 209 11.22 -7.81 -5.72
N ASP A 210 12.15 -6.87 -5.93
CA ASP A 210 11.91 -5.43 -5.92
C ASP A 210 11.71 -4.85 -7.33
N THR A 211 11.79 -5.68 -8.37
CA THR A 211 11.51 -5.26 -9.76
C THR A 211 10.02 -4.95 -9.91
N SER A 212 9.70 -3.79 -10.48
CA SER A 212 8.31 -3.40 -10.74
C SER A 212 7.73 -4.17 -11.92
N LEU A 213 6.40 -4.27 -11.97
CA LEU A 213 5.71 -4.92 -13.09
C LEU A 213 6.02 -4.22 -14.43
N LEU A 214 6.12 -2.89 -14.46
CA LEU A 214 6.46 -2.17 -15.69
C LEU A 214 7.91 -2.42 -16.10
N GLN A 215 8.85 -2.41 -15.15
CA GLN A 215 10.25 -2.73 -15.43
C GLN A 215 10.38 -4.13 -16.03
N TRP A 216 9.72 -5.12 -15.43
CA TRP A 216 9.75 -6.47 -15.94
C TRP A 216 9.15 -6.58 -17.34
N ASN A 217 7.96 -6.02 -17.55
CA ASN A 217 7.31 -6.05 -18.86
C ASN A 217 8.12 -5.34 -19.95
N ASN A 218 8.89 -4.31 -19.61
CA ASN A 218 9.79 -3.65 -20.55
C ASN A 218 11.00 -4.52 -20.90
N LEU A 219 11.46 -5.37 -19.97
CA LEU A 219 12.57 -6.29 -20.18
C LEU A 219 12.16 -7.59 -20.88
N VAL A 220 10.92 -8.05 -20.71
CA VAL A 220 10.44 -9.32 -21.27
C VAL A 220 10.69 -9.44 -22.79
N PRO A 221 10.35 -8.47 -23.66
CA PRO A 221 10.65 -8.56 -25.09
C PRO A 221 12.15 -8.67 -25.38
N LEU A 222 12.97 -7.99 -24.56
CA LEU A 222 14.43 -7.96 -24.69
C LEU A 222 15.10 -9.27 -24.25
N ILE A 223 14.48 -9.95 -23.28
CA ILE A 223 14.94 -11.23 -22.78
C ILE A 223 14.42 -12.35 -23.68
N ASP A 224 13.17 -12.30 -24.11
CA ASP A 224 12.54 -13.34 -24.92
C ASP A 224 13.28 -13.57 -26.24
N ASN A 225 13.62 -12.50 -26.96
CA ASN A 225 14.41 -12.68 -28.17
C ASN A 225 15.86 -13.10 -27.88
N ALA A 226 16.49 -12.69 -26.77
CA ALA A 226 17.81 -13.24 -26.41
C ALA A 226 17.77 -14.74 -26.08
N LEU A 227 16.67 -15.23 -25.49
CA LEU A 227 16.46 -16.64 -25.16
C LEU A 227 16.12 -17.48 -26.41
N GLN A 228 15.52 -16.87 -27.43
CA GLN A 228 15.10 -17.55 -28.66
C GLN A 228 16.12 -17.43 -29.81
N SER A 229 16.91 -16.35 -29.85
CA SER A 229 17.89 -16.11 -30.91
C SER A 229 19.20 -16.87 -30.68
N GLU A 230 19.82 -17.27 -31.79
CA GLU A 230 21.13 -17.93 -31.81
C GLU A 230 22.18 -16.97 -32.37
N ASP A 231 23.42 -17.04 -31.88
CA ASP A 231 24.53 -16.28 -32.46
C ASP A 231 25.05 -16.98 -33.72
N LEU A 232 26.08 -16.40 -34.35
CA LEU A 232 26.75 -16.99 -35.52
C LEU A 232 27.38 -18.38 -35.22
N GLN A 233 27.49 -18.76 -33.94
CA GLN A 233 28.02 -20.03 -33.46
C GLN A 233 26.90 -20.99 -32.99
N GLY A 234 25.63 -20.63 -33.19
CA GLY A 234 24.47 -21.44 -32.78
C GLY A 234 24.18 -21.41 -31.27
N LYS A 235 24.77 -20.48 -30.51
CA LYS A 235 24.54 -20.36 -29.06
C LYS A 235 23.41 -19.41 -28.75
N ARG A 236 22.54 -19.84 -27.83
CA ARG A 236 21.44 -19.03 -27.29
C ARG A 236 21.91 -18.14 -26.15
N GLY A 237 21.19 -17.04 -25.95
CA GLY A 237 21.32 -16.22 -24.76
C GLY A 237 20.84 -16.91 -23.49
N SER A 238 20.95 -16.21 -22.36
CA SER A 238 20.51 -16.73 -21.06
C SER A 238 19.89 -15.66 -20.17
N LEU A 239 19.05 -16.11 -19.24
CA LEU A 239 18.46 -15.31 -18.18
C LEU A 239 18.82 -15.95 -16.84
N PHE A 240 19.36 -15.14 -15.92
CA PHE A 240 19.62 -15.55 -14.55
C PHE A 240 19.00 -14.53 -13.60
N LEU A 241 18.06 -15.00 -12.79
CA LEU A 241 17.31 -14.19 -11.83
C LEU A 241 17.73 -14.58 -10.41
N VAL A 242 18.06 -13.58 -9.59
CA VAL A 242 18.37 -13.74 -8.18
C VAL A 242 17.40 -12.87 -7.37
N GLY A 243 16.87 -13.42 -6.29
CA GLY A 243 16.01 -12.68 -5.39
C GLY A 243 15.48 -13.53 -4.24
N ASP A 244 14.83 -12.86 -3.30
CA ASP A 244 14.13 -13.47 -2.17
C ASP A 244 12.79 -12.78 -1.95
N ALA A 245 11.68 -13.46 -2.25
CA ALA A 245 10.33 -12.90 -2.06
C ALA A 245 10.08 -12.46 -0.60
N LYS A 246 10.77 -13.05 0.38
CA LYS A 246 10.65 -12.67 1.82
C LYS A 246 11.22 -11.27 2.10
N GLN A 247 12.08 -10.74 1.22
CA GLN A 247 12.78 -9.46 1.38
C GLN A 247 12.14 -8.31 0.59
N ALA A 248 11.00 -8.55 -0.07
CA ALA A 248 10.31 -7.54 -0.87
C ALA A 248 9.68 -6.43 0.00
N ILE A 249 10.44 -5.34 0.20
CA ILE A 249 10.03 -4.19 1.04
C ILE A 249 9.71 -2.92 0.22
N TYR A 250 9.90 -2.94 -1.10
CA TYR A 250 9.66 -1.81 -1.99
C TYR A 250 8.31 -1.83 -2.72
N ARG A 251 7.29 -2.51 -2.18
CA ARG A 251 5.93 -2.53 -2.75
C ARG A 251 5.35 -1.14 -3.03
N TRP A 252 5.67 -0.16 -2.19
CA TRP A 252 5.24 1.24 -2.36
C TRP A 252 5.83 1.93 -3.59
N ARG A 253 6.93 1.41 -4.15
CA ARG A 253 7.54 1.83 -5.43
C ARG A 253 7.08 0.96 -6.62
N GLY A 254 6.17 0.02 -6.42
CA GLY A 254 5.64 -0.83 -7.49
C GLY A 254 6.29 -2.22 -7.60
N GLY A 255 7.27 -2.55 -6.74
CA GLY A 255 7.80 -3.91 -6.65
C GLY A 255 6.70 -4.93 -6.30
N ARG A 256 6.69 -6.08 -6.97
CA ARG A 256 5.68 -7.13 -6.78
C ARG A 256 6.33 -8.48 -6.56
N SER A 257 6.41 -8.90 -5.29
CA SER A 257 6.97 -10.20 -4.92
C SER A 257 6.20 -11.37 -5.52
N GLU A 258 4.90 -11.17 -5.79
CA GLU A 258 4.03 -12.16 -6.45
C GLU A 258 4.56 -12.55 -7.84
N GLN A 259 5.21 -11.62 -8.54
CA GLN A 259 5.80 -11.91 -9.85
C GLN A 259 6.97 -12.89 -9.73
N PHE A 260 7.83 -12.70 -8.72
CA PHE A 260 8.93 -13.64 -8.46
C PHE A 260 8.40 -15.00 -8.02
N LEU A 261 7.40 -15.01 -7.13
CA LEU A 261 6.72 -16.23 -6.68
C LEU A 261 6.12 -17.00 -7.85
N ASN A 262 5.34 -16.34 -8.70
CA ASN A 262 4.69 -16.97 -9.85
C ASN A 262 5.70 -17.59 -10.83
N LEU A 263 6.88 -16.96 -11.00
CA LEU A 263 7.97 -17.50 -11.83
C LEU A 263 8.59 -18.75 -11.21
N ILE A 264 8.93 -18.73 -9.91
CA ILE A 264 9.57 -19.88 -9.25
C ILE A 264 8.62 -21.07 -9.05
N THR A 265 7.31 -20.81 -8.93
CA THR A 265 6.27 -21.86 -8.83
C THR A 265 5.73 -22.29 -10.19
N ASN A 266 6.26 -21.77 -11.30
CA ASN A 266 5.78 -22.01 -12.66
C ASN A 266 4.27 -21.72 -12.87
N LEU A 267 3.69 -20.82 -12.08
CA LEU A 267 2.29 -20.39 -12.26
C LEU A 267 2.15 -19.44 -13.44
N GLU A 268 3.10 -18.53 -13.61
CA GLU A 268 3.16 -17.61 -14.73
C GLU A 268 4.60 -17.53 -15.24
N ASN A 269 4.80 -17.81 -16.52
CA ASN A 269 6.08 -17.65 -17.18
C ASN A 269 5.87 -16.91 -18.51
N PRO A 270 6.44 -15.71 -18.69
CA PRO A 270 6.31 -14.96 -19.93
C PRO A 270 7.13 -15.57 -21.07
N PHE A 271 8.04 -16.51 -20.78
CA PHE A 271 8.92 -17.13 -21.76
C PHE A 271 8.48 -18.55 -22.13
N ARG A 272 8.91 -19.00 -23.31
CA ARG A 272 8.67 -20.38 -23.77
C ARG A 272 9.59 -21.41 -23.12
N ILE A 273 10.67 -20.95 -22.49
CA ILE A 273 11.66 -21.80 -21.83
C ILE A 273 11.23 -22.02 -20.39
N ILE A 274 11.22 -23.29 -19.95
CA ILE A 274 10.91 -23.66 -18.57
C ILE A 274 12.11 -23.26 -17.68
N PRO A 275 11.91 -22.51 -16.59
CA PRO A 275 12.99 -22.09 -15.72
C PRO A 275 13.49 -23.24 -14.84
N GLU A 276 14.79 -23.23 -14.56
CA GLU A 276 15.40 -24.06 -13.51
C GLU A 276 15.51 -23.24 -12.23
N THR A 277 14.85 -23.69 -11.16
CA THR A 277 14.89 -23.01 -9.85
C THR A 277 15.93 -23.67 -8.94
N LYS A 278 16.83 -22.87 -8.35
CA LYS A 278 17.81 -23.32 -7.36
C LYS A 278 17.63 -22.58 -6.05
N HIS A 279 17.47 -23.32 -4.96
CA HIS A 279 17.38 -22.77 -3.61
C HIS A 279 18.75 -22.80 -2.94
N LEU A 280 19.13 -21.70 -2.28
CA LEU A 280 20.34 -21.61 -1.47
C LEU A 280 19.98 -21.87 -0.01
N GLU A 281 20.37 -23.04 0.51
CA GLU A 281 19.90 -23.54 1.81
C GLU A 281 20.68 -22.94 2.97
N THR A 282 21.98 -22.74 2.83
CA THR A 282 22.87 -22.34 3.94
C THR A 282 23.07 -20.82 4.03
N ASN A 283 22.87 -20.27 5.23
CA ASN A 283 23.20 -18.90 5.57
C ASN A 283 24.66 -18.79 6.03
N PHE A 284 25.49 -18.11 5.23
CA PHE A 284 26.91 -17.86 5.54
C PHE A 284 27.16 -16.49 6.21
N ARG A 285 26.11 -15.68 6.43
CA ARG A 285 26.23 -14.29 6.89
C ARG A 285 26.15 -14.16 8.41
N SER A 286 25.35 -15.01 9.06
CA SER A 286 24.97 -14.83 10.47
C SER A 286 25.32 -16.05 11.33
N TYR A 287 25.51 -15.80 12.62
CA TYR A 287 25.65 -16.85 13.63
C TYR A 287 24.37 -17.69 13.76
N LYS A 288 24.56 -18.96 14.14
CA LYS A 288 23.49 -19.96 14.31
C LYS A 288 22.27 -19.44 15.07
N GLU A 289 22.48 -18.77 16.21
CA GLU A 289 21.39 -18.32 17.08
C GLU A 289 20.50 -17.27 16.39
N ILE A 290 21.07 -16.44 15.52
CA ILE A 290 20.31 -15.45 14.73
C ILE A 290 19.49 -16.16 13.65
N VAL A 291 20.08 -17.12 12.94
CA VAL A 291 19.40 -17.89 11.88
C VAL A 291 18.25 -18.71 12.48
N SER A 292 18.52 -19.45 13.56
CA SER A 292 17.50 -20.26 14.26
C SER A 292 16.37 -19.39 14.79
N PHE A 293 16.67 -18.26 15.44
CA PHE A 293 15.62 -17.35 15.92
C PHE A 293 14.72 -16.86 14.77
N ASN A 294 15.29 -16.42 13.64
CA ASN A 294 14.49 -15.95 12.50
C ASN A 294 13.64 -17.08 11.91
N ASN A 295 14.21 -18.28 11.77
CA ASN A 295 13.48 -19.45 11.30
C ASN A 295 12.25 -19.72 12.17
N ASP A 296 12.44 -19.79 13.49
CA ASP A 296 11.38 -20.09 14.45
C ASP A 296 10.34 -18.96 14.55
N PHE A 297 10.81 -17.71 14.64
CA PHE A 297 9.96 -16.53 14.79
C PHE A 297 9.03 -16.34 13.59
N PHE A 298 9.56 -16.35 12.36
CA PHE A 298 8.73 -16.13 11.18
C PHE A 298 7.85 -17.34 10.85
N THR A 299 8.26 -18.56 11.17
CA THR A 299 7.38 -19.75 11.06
C THR A 299 6.22 -19.68 12.06
N THR A 300 6.47 -19.24 13.28
CA THR A 300 5.42 -19.11 14.32
C THR A 300 4.46 -17.97 14.02
N THR A 301 4.95 -16.88 13.43
CA THR A 301 4.15 -15.68 13.17
C THR A 301 3.42 -15.70 11.82
N SER A 302 3.84 -16.54 10.86
CA SER A 302 3.25 -16.59 9.52
C SER A 302 1.74 -16.84 9.48
N PRO A 303 1.11 -17.62 10.39
CA PRO A 303 -0.34 -17.82 10.39
C PRO A 303 -1.14 -16.55 10.72
N PHE A 304 -0.52 -15.55 11.34
CA PHE A 304 -1.15 -14.26 11.62
C PHE A 304 -1.09 -13.29 10.42
N LEU A 305 -0.46 -13.70 9.31
CA LEU A 305 -0.45 -12.91 8.08
C LEU A 305 -1.79 -13.06 7.35
N ASN A 306 -2.29 -11.95 6.82
CA ASN A 306 -3.59 -11.89 6.13
C ASN A 306 -3.63 -12.60 4.76
N SER A 307 -2.52 -13.19 4.29
CA SER A 307 -2.42 -13.78 2.96
C SER A 307 -1.83 -15.18 3.03
N SER A 308 -2.54 -16.13 2.44
CA SER A 308 -2.14 -17.54 2.36
C SER A 308 -0.81 -17.74 1.63
N ILE A 309 -0.61 -17.03 0.53
CA ILE A 309 0.63 -17.09 -0.27
C ILE A 309 1.84 -16.73 0.60
N TYR A 310 1.76 -15.64 1.36
CA TYR A 310 2.85 -15.23 2.24
C TYR A 310 3.02 -16.18 3.43
N ASN A 311 1.92 -16.74 3.97
CA ASN A 311 2.02 -17.75 5.02
C ASN A 311 2.86 -18.95 4.54
N GLU A 312 2.48 -19.53 3.40
CA GLU A 312 3.21 -20.67 2.80
C GLU A 312 4.67 -20.32 2.49
N LEU A 313 4.92 -19.13 1.92
CA LEU A 313 6.26 -18.63 1.62
C LEU A 313 7.17 -18.64 2.87
N PHE A 314 6.67 -18.12 4.00
CA PHE A 314 7.47 -18.08 5.22
C PHE A 314 7.63 -19.48 5.85
N VAL A 315 6.59 -20.32 5.88
CA VAL A 315 6.70 -21.68 6.43
C VAL A 315 7.71 -22.54 5.63
N GLN A 316 7.69 -22.44 4.31
CA GLN A 316 8.62 -23.20 3.47
C GLN A 316 10.02 -22.57 3.41
N GLY A 317 10.09 -21.23 3.34
CA GLY A 317 11.32 -20.49 3.11
C GLY A 317 12.17 -20.21 4.36
N ASN A 318 11.67 -20.48 5.57
CA ASN A 318 12.37 -20.23 6.83
C ASN A 318 12.99 -21.51 7.42
N LYS A 319 13.66 -22.28 6.56
CA LYS A 319 14.39 -23.50 6.92
C LYS A 319 15.88 -23.37 6.61
N GLN A 320 16.41 -22.15 6.66
CA GLN A 320 17.81 -21.91 6.33
C GLN A 320 18.73 -22.67 7.28
N GLU A 321 19.70 -23.37 6.70
CA GLU A 321 20.79 -23.98 7.44
C GLU A 321 21.77 -22.90 7.92
N HIS A 322 22.53 -23.21 8.96
CA HIS A 322 23.54 -22.32 9.52
C HIS A 322 24.91 -22.98 9.50
N THR A 323 25.96 -22.16 9.45
CA THR A 323 27.33 -22.64 9.60
C THR A 323 27.63 -23.04 11.05
N ALA A 324 28.83 -23.59 11.31
CA ALA A 324 29.28 -23.93 12.66
C ALA A 324 29.55 -22.71 13.57
N GLN A 325 29.41 -21.47 13.05
CA GLN A 325 29.59 -20.25 13.82
C GLN A 325 28.46 -20.09 14.86
N SER A 326 28.82 -20.14 16.13
CA SER A 326 27.92 -19.97 17.28
C SER A 326 28.33 -18.78 18.14
N GLY A 327 27.43 -18.27 18.98
CA GLY A 327 27.64 -17.11 19.84
C GLY A 327 26.85 -15.85 19.46
N GLY A 328 25.86 -15.97 18.57
CA GLY A 328 24.88 -14.91 18.31
C GLY A 328 23.93 -14.71 19.50
N MET A 329 23.36 -13.51 19.63
CA MET A 329 22.41 -13.17 20.69
C MET A 329 21.24 -12.38 20.10
N VAL A 330 20.02 -12.81 20.41
CA VAL A 330 18.78 -12.06 20.14
C VAL A 330 18.18 -11.62 21.46
N GLN A 331 17.81 -10.35 21.55
CA GLN A 331 17.16 -9.79 22.73
C GLN A 331 15.93 -8.99 22.32
N ILE A 332 14.79 -9.30 22.94
CA ILE A 332 13.54 -8.55 22.78
C ILE A 332 13.24 -7.87 24.12
N LYS A 333 13.19 -6.53 24.13
CA LYS A 333 12.81 -5.75 25.30
C LYS A 333 11.44 -5.11 25.08
N PHE A 334 10.56 -5.25 26.07
CA PHE A 334 9.26 -4.58 26.11
C PHE A 334 9.34 -3.39 27.06
N ILE A 335 9.20 -2.17 26.53
CA ILE A 335 9.22 -0.95 27.33
C ILE A 335 7.79 -0.69 27.85
N PRO A 336 7.57 -0.61 29.17
CA PRO A 336 6.24 -0.38 29.72
C PRO A 336 5.75 1.02 29.34
N ASN A 337 4.47 1.11 28.96
CA ASN A 337 3.81 2.37 28.65
C ASN A 337 3.41 3.09 29.95
N GLN A 338 4.40 3.63 30.65
CA GLN A 338 4.22 4.60 31.73
C GLN A 338 4.21 5.99 31.07
N ASP A 339 3.51 7.00 31.61
CA ASP A 339 3.28 8.34 31.00
C ASP A 339 4.55 9.20 30.72
N VAL A 340 5.70 8.58 30.55
CA VAL A 340 6.97 9.12 30.08
C VAL A 340 6.92 9.31 28.56
N ASP A 341 7.70 10.27 28.05
CA ASP A 341 7.93 10.41 26.62
C ASP A 341 8.47 9.10 26.03
N LYS A 342 7.66 8.48 25.16
CA LYS A 342 7.97 7.21 24.51
C LYS A 342 9.25 7.30 23.68
N ASP A 343 9.43 8.41 22.96
CA ASP A 343 10.58 8.58 22.07
C ASP A 343 11.88 8.61 22.91
N LEU A 344 11.86 9.27 24.06
CA LEU A 344 12.97 9.29 25.01
C LEU A 344 13.27 7.89 25.59
N ALA A 345 12.24 7.16 26.03
CA ALA A 345 12.41 5.83 26.59
C ALA A 345 13.07 4.84 25.59
N TYR A 346 12.70 4.92 24.31
CA TYR A 346 13.37 4.15 23.26
C TYR A 346 14.84 4.56 23.08
N CYS A 347 15.14 5.87 23.12
CA CYS A 347 16.51 6.37 23.00
C CYS A 347 17.41 5.88 24.14
N GLU A 348 16.90 5.92 25.38
CA GLU A 348 17.62 5.41 26.56
C GLU A 348 17.92 3.91 26.44
N GLU A 349 16.95 3.10 26.00
CA GLU A 349 17.14 1.66 25.83
C GLU A 349 18.12 1.32 24.70
N VAL A 350 18.10 2.08 23.60
CA VAL A 350 19.10 1.94 22.54
C VAL A 350 20.48 2.30 23.05
N MET A 351 20.63 3.40 23.80
CA MET A 351 21.90 3.79 24.43
C MET A 351 22.43 2.71 25.36
N ASN A 352 21.57 2.12 26.20
CA ASN A 352 21.93 1.01 27.08
C ASN A 352 22.42 -0.19 26.27
N SER A 353 21.75 -0.50 25.15
CA SER A 353 22.16 -1.59 24.25
C SER A 353 23.51 -1.34 23.58
N ILE A 354 23.79 -0.10 23.16
CA ILE A 354 25.10 0.32 22.63
C ILE A 354 26.19 0.14 23.70
N LYS A 355 25.94 0.58 24.94
CA LYS A 355 26.89 0.41 26.05
C LYS A 355 27.18 -1.06 26.35
N VAL A 356 26.15 -1.92 26.32
CA VAL A 356 26.32 -3.37 26.49
C VAL A 356 27.17 -3.96 25.35
N ALA A 357 26.92 -3.55 24.10
CA ALA A 357 27.73 -4.01 22.96
C ALA A 357 29.19 -3.53 23.06
N ALA A 358 29.40 -2.24 23.39
CA ALA A 358 30.73 -1.69 23.61
C ALA A 358 31.48 -2.40 24.77
N GLY A 359 30.76 -2.74 25.84
CA GLY A 359 31.29 -3.54 26.96
C GLY A 359 31.69 -4.96 26.58
N LYS A 360 31.16 -5.49 25.47
CA LYS A 360 31.56 -6.77 24.85
C LYS A 360 32.62 -6.61 23.76
N HIS A 361 33.32 -5.46 23.71
CA HIS A 361 34.38 -5.14 22.76
C HIS A 361 33.96 -4.95 21.29
N PHE A 362 32.68 -4.76 20.99
CA PHE A 362 32.25 -4.31 19.67
C PHE A 362 32.63 -2.83 19.47
N LYS A 363 33.17 -2.49 18.31
CA LYS A 363 33.45 -1.10 17.94
C LYS A 363 32.16 -0.43 17.51
N TYR A 364 32.08 0.90 17.61
CA TYR A 364 30.90 1.63 17.10
C TYR A 364 30.63 1.37 15.61
N GLY A 365 31.68 1.16 14.81
CA GLY A 365 31.54 0.80 13.39
C GLY A 365 30.89 -0.57 13.14
N ASP A 366 30.81 -1.43 14.15
CA ASP A 366 30.14 -2.75 14.07
C ASP A 366 28.64 -2.65 14.42
N ILE A 367 28.17 -1.50 14.91
CA ILE A 367 26.80 -1.31 15.40
C ILE A 367 25.97 -0.59 14.33
N CYS A 368 24.89 -1.25 13.89
CA CYS A 368 23.88 -0.67 13.01
C CYS A 368 22.55 -0.56 13.75
N ILE A 369 21.90 0.60 13.68
CA ILE A 369 20.59 0.85 14.28
C ILE A 369 19.56 1.05 13.18
N LEU A 370 18.57 0.16 13.11
CA LEU A 370 17.52 0.20 12.10
C LEU A 370 16.24 0.81 12.68
N VAL A 371 15.69 1.80 11.97
CA VAL A 371 14.43 2.45 12.32
C VAL A 371 13.45 2.42 11.15
N ARG A 372 12.15 2.29 11.44
CA ARG A 372 11.11 2.24 10.39
C ARG A 372 10.81 3.59 9.75
N LYS A 373 10.86 4.67 10.54
CA LYS A 373 10.46 6.03 10.12
C LYS A 373 11.63 7.00 10.29
N LYS A 374 11.75 7.92 9.33
CA LYS A 374 12.74 9.01 9.35
C LYS A 374 12.71 9.81 10.66
N LYS A 375 11.52 10.15 11.17
CA LYS A 375 11.35 10.88 12.45
C LYS A 375 12.13 10.23 13.60
N HIS A 376 12.00 8.91 13.77
CA HIS A 376 12.66 8.21 14.88
C HIS A 376 14.18 8.17 14.70
N GLY A 377 14.66 8.10 13.45
CA GLY A 377 16.09 8.19 13.15
C GLY A 377 16.67 9.55 13.50
N VAL A 378 15.94 10.64 13.23
CA VAL A 378 16.34 12.01 13.58
C VAL A 378 16.47 12.16 15.11
N ILE A 379 15.41 11.80 15.84
CA ILE A 379 15.38 11.90 17.31
C ILE A 379 16.51 11.10 17.94
N LEU A 380 16.72 9.87 17.49
CA LEU A 380 17.79 9.02 18.02
C LEU A 380 19.18 9.58 17.68
N ALA A 381 19.36 10.14 16.48
CA ALA A 381 20.63 10.74 16.08
C ALA A 381 20.98 11.96 16.94
N GLU A 382 20.02 12.84 17.18
CA GLU A 382 20.17 14.00 18.08
C GLU A 382 20.55 13.53 19.49
N TYR A 383 19.78 12.60 20.06
CA TYR A 383 20.02 12.06 21.40
C TYR A 383 21.41 11.42 21.56
N LEU A 384 21.83 10.60 20.58
CA LEU A 384 23.15 9.95 20.62
C LEU A 384 24.29 10.98 20.48
N THR A 385 24.10 12.02 19.68
CA THR A 385 25.07 13.11 19.48
C THR A 385 25.25 13.92 20.76
N GLU A 386 24.15 14.28 21.44
CA GLU A 386 24.18 14.96 22.74
C GLU A 386 24.98 14.17 23.79
N HIS A 387 24.87 12.85 23.74
CA HIS A 387 25.61 11.94 24.61
C HIS A 387 27.01 11.55 24.10
N LYS A 388 27.51 12.25 23.07
CA LYS A 388 28.86 12.09 22.50
C LYS A 388 29.13 10.68 21.94
N ILE A 389 28.10 9.98 21.46
CA ILE A 389 28.27 8.74 20.70
C ILE A 389 28.52 9.10 19.24
N PRO A 390 29.61 8.61 18.61
CA PRO A 390 29.86 8.86 17.19
C PRO A 390 28.82 8.12 16.35
N ILE A 391 28.11 8.85 15.49
CA ILE A 391 27.07 8.31 14.63
C ILE A 391 27.23 8.79 13.19
N ILE A 392 26.77 7.96 12.25
CA ILE A 392 26.58 8.34 10.86
C ILE A 392 25.12 8.05 10.52
N SER A 393 24.39 9.10 10.15
CA SER A 393 22.98 9.02 9.75
C SER A 393 22.75 9.83 8.47
N SER A 394 21.63 9.58 7.79
CA SER A 394 21.23 10.39 6.64
C SER A 394 21.04 11.86 6.98
N GLU A 395 20.77 12.21 8.24
CA GLU A 395 20.60 13.60 8.70
C GLU A 395 21.94 14.27 9.02
N THR A 396 22.87 13.56 9.67
CA THR A 396 24.21 14.10 9.97
C THR A 396 25.05 14.29 8.71
N LEU A 397 24.68 13.62 7.60
CA LEU A 397 25.31 13.80 6.29
C LEU A 397 24.72 14.98 5.48
N LEU A 398 23.65 15.64 5.95
CA LEU A 398 23.09 16.77 5.23
C LEU A 398 24.00 17.99 5.35
N LEU A 399 24.52 18.45 4.22
CA LEU A 399 25.40 19.63 4.13
C LEU A 399 24.77 20.89 4.77
N LYS A 400 23.45 21.00 4.80
CA LYS A 400 22.73 22.12 5.44
C LYS A 400 22.95 22.20 6.96
N ASN A 401 23.38 21.11 7.59
CA ASN A 401 23.62 21.02 9.03
C ASN A 401 25.08 21.32 9.38
N ASP A 402 25.98 21.42 8.39
CA ASP A 402 27.38 21.73 8.60
C ASP A 402 27.57 23.24 8.85
N GLU A 403 28.18 23.59 9.98
CA GLU A 403 28.37 24.98 10.39
C GLU A 403 29.23 25.78 9.41
N ALA A 404 30.26 25.17 8.82
CA ALA A 404 31.12 25.85 7.86
C ALA A 404 30.38 26.12 6.54
N ILE A 405 29.54 25.17 6.10
CA ILE A 405 28.69 25.36 4.92
C ILE A 405 27.63 26.43 5.15
N ARG A 406 26.95 26.41 6.32
CA ARG A 406 25.98 27.43 6.70
C ARG A 406 26.62 28.82 6.73
N PHE A 407 27.80 28.94 7.35
CA PHE A 407 28.55 30.19 7.36
C PHE A 407 28.89 30.68 5.95
N LEU A 408 29.39 29.80 5.07
CA LEU A 408 29.71 30.16 3.68
C LEU A 408 28.47 30.61 2.91
N LEU A 409 27.33 29.93 3.10
CA LEU A 409 26.06 30.33 2.48
C LEU A 409 25.61 31.70 3.00
N ASN A 410 25.62 31.92 4.32
CA ASN A 410 25.23 33.20 4.92
C ASN A 410 26.15 34.34 4.45
N LEU A 411 27.45 34.08 4.29
CA LEU A 411 28.39 35.04 3.70
C LEU A 411 28.03 35.37 2.25
N LEU A 412 27.73 34.38 1.42
CA LEU A 412 27.31 34.59 0.03
C LEU A 412 25.99 35.38 -0.05
N TYR A 413 25.03 35.05 0.82
CA TYR A 413 23.76 35.77 0.93
C TYR A 413 23.97 37.21 1.36
N TYR A 414 24.81 37.48 2.35
CA TYR A 414 25.13 38.83 2.81
C TYR A 414 25.81 39.66 1.72
N VAL A 415 26.73 39.07 0.97
CA VAL A 415 27.38 39.75 -0.18
C VAL A 415 26.36 40.13 -1.25
N HIS A 416 25.36 39.29 -1.50
CA HIS A 416 24.35 39.54 -2.53
C HIS A 416 23.22 40.46 -2.05
N PHE A 417 22.84 40.37 -0.77
CA PHE A 417 21.75 41.14 -0.14
C PHE A 417 22.21 41.83 1.16
N PRO A 418 23.09 42.84 1.07
CA PRO A 418 23.75 43.45 2.24
C PRO A 418 22.81 44.21 3.17
N THR A 419 21.56 44.48 2.76
CA THR A 419 20.56 45.21 3.56
C THR A 419 19.61 44.32 4.34
N ASP A 420 19.62 43.00 4.12
CA ASP A 420 18.74 42.08 4.85
C ASP A 420 19.39 41.72 6.20
N GLN A 421 18.86 42.34 7.26
CA GLN A 421 19.36 42.20 8.63
C GLN A 421 19.17 40.80 9.21
N ASN A 422 18.28 39.96 8.66
CA ASN A 422 18.10 38.61 9.18
C ASN A 422 19.33 37.73 8.90
N ILE A 423 20.09 38.01 7.83
CA ILE A 423 21.27 37.24 7.42
C ILE A 423 22.43 37.39 8.43
N SER A 424 22.45 38.46 9.23
CA SER A 424 23.49 38.72 10.22
C SER A 424 23.30 38.01 11.57
N TYR A 425 22.15 37.35 11.80
CA TYR A 425 21.81 36.69 13.07
C TYR A 425 21.64 35.17 12.99
N ASP A 426 21.58 34.60 11.77
CA ASP A 426 21.51 33.15 11.48
C ASP A 426 22.88 32.56 11.13
#